data_AF-A0A2H3NVX2-F1
#
_entry.id   AF-A0A2H3NVX2-F1
#
_cell.length_a   1.000
_cell.length_b   1.000
_cell.length_c   1.000
_cell.angle_alpha   90.00
_cell.angle_beta   90.00
_cell.angle_gamma   90.00
#
_symmetry.space_group_name_H-M   'P 1'
#
loop_
_entity.id
_entity.type
_entity.pdbx_description
1 polymer ?
#
loop_
_entity_poly.entity_id
_entity_poly.type
_entity_poly.pdbx_seq_one_letter_code
_entity_poly.pdbx_strand_id
1 'polypeptide(L)'
;MIALPIKIFPGANGPPFAYASPAGDVRAGRRSQSPATAIFPPSLSVEPLPDMPHRVYLRLLLFALVLLPLATRGQAQPLQIEGRVVDASTGASLPSTNISIGGTSRGTAANENGEFVLAVDSLPVRLTVSHIGYERVTQEVTEAAANAVEVQMEPTTIALGEAVATGRTAASYVQNALERVEHLSEARTRYIKGVKGFYRQKTGFYQETQEGQVTRADSDTVYTEYMEVFYNTFTSPSGIQGVSIDQARYAQSEGPNYRLKWEDFSVMTREWLQVPPSLPLEETYMVQPFHPDVETLFSFEIVGRLTQEGRDIVKIAYEPRSDLDTPAFAGMLFIDADTYDLYRYEGVVQSSGSFFWNVGGDMENTTLRVAAVFRRLDDLSATVLDQVRFDLSYEHAVAEYRRRYNTSSTFFVYDHNPTDTFGTSDIENDYAAIDEAEYDPAFWRNNPVLARTPTDESVIQSFEQTGAFGRLVEEPGNSE
;
A
#
# COMPACT_ATOMS: atom_id res chain seq x y z
N MET A 1 24.96 39.30 -6.82
CA MET A 1 26.13 38.52 -6.40
C MET A 1 26.21 38.61 -4.88
N ILE A 2 25.65 37.63 -4.18
CA ILE A 2 25.93 37.20 -2.80
C ILE A 2 25.27 35.82 -2.72
N ALA A 3 26.10 34.78 -2.66
CA ALA A 3 25.71 33.41 -2.42
C ALA A 3 25.68 33.18 -0.90
N LEU A 4 24.67 32.46 -0.42
CA LEU A 4 24.64 31.90 0.93
C LEU A 4 24.13 30.44 0.86
N PRO A 5 24.57 29.58 1.79
CA PRO A 5 25.03 28.24 1.46
C PRO A 5 24.00 27.15 1.78
N ILE A 6 24.02 26.11 0.94
CA ILE A 6 23.42 24.81 1.21
C ILE A 6 24.19 24.19 2.37
N LYS A 7 23.54 24.08 3.53
CA LYS A 7 24.02 23.30 4.67
C LYS A 7 23.49 21.87 4.52
N ILE A 8 24.36 21.01 4.03
CA ILE A 8 24.27 19.56 4.20
C ILE A 8 24.69 19.27 5.64
N PHE A 9 23.84 18.57 6.41
CA PHE A 9 24.23 17.98 7.69
C PHE A 9 23.96 16.47 7.67
N PRO A 10 24.69 15.70 8.48
CA PRO A 10 25.23 14.40 8.11
C PRO A 10 24.41 13.28 8.72
N GLY A 11 24.45 12.12 8.07
CA GLY A 11 23.85 10.89 8.57
C GLY A 11 24.27 10.57 10.00
N ALA A 12 23.28 10.17 10.81
CA ALA A 12 23.48 9.57 12.10
C ALA A 12 24.21 8.22 11.92
N ASN A 13 25.49 8.19 12.28
CA ASN A 13 26.29 6.98 12.35
C ASN A 13 25.88 6.12 13.56
N GLY A 14 25.43 4.89 13.28
CA GLY A 14 25.41 3.72 14.17
C GLY A 14 25.72 2.48 13.32
N PRO A 15 26.40 1.45 13.86
CA PRO A 15 27.60 0.87 13.27
C PRO A 15 27.37 0.01 12.01
N PRO A 16 28.33 -0.02 11.07
CA PRO A 16 28.26 -0.85 9.87
C PRO A 16 28.67 -2.30 10.16
N PHE A 17 27.82 -3.26 9.78
CA PHE A 17 28.22 -4.66 9.65
C PHE A 17 29.00 -4.84 8.35
N ALA A 18 30.33 -4.98 8.46
CA ALA A 18 31.19 -5.37 7.37
C ALA A 18 31.22 -6.91 7.25
N TYR A 19 30.78 -7.45 6.11
CA TYR A 19 31.23 -8.77 5.66
C TYR A 19 32.19 -8.58 4.47
N ALA A 20 33.43 -8.97 4.71
CA ALA A 20 34.50 -8.98 3.74
C ALA A 20 34.28 -10.06 2.67
N SER A 21 34.42 -9.69 1.41
CA SER A 21 34.66 -10.61 0.29
C SER A 21 36.04 -10.26 -0.30
N PRO A 22 36.98 -11.21 -0.42
CA PRO A 22 38.31 -10.89 -0.92
C PRO A 22 38.30 -10.81 -2.46
N ALA A 23 38.73 -9.66 -2.97
CA ALA A 23 39.15 -9.48 -4.35
C ALA A 23 40.44 -10.27 -4.62
N GLY A 24 40.42 -11.12 -5.65
CA GLY A 24 41.60 -11.69 -6.28
C GLY A 24 41.85 -11.00 -7.62
N ASP A 25 42.93 -10.23 -7.68
CA ASP A 25 43.39 -9.42 -8.80
C ASP A 25 44.36 -10.23 -9.68
N VAL A 26 44.05 -10.49 -10.96
CA VAL A 26 45.03 -11.04 -11.93
C VAL A 26 44.83 -10.47 -13.34
N ARG A 27 45.67 -9.46 -13.63
CA ARG A 27 46.37 -9.10 -14.88
C ARG A 27 45.92 -9.70 -16.22
N ALA A 28 45.66 -8.78 -17.15
CA ALA A 28 45.58 -8.96 -18.59
C ALA A 28 46.86 -9.56 -19.21
N GLY A 29 46.70 -10.60 -20.02
CA GLY A 29 47.72 -11.16 -20.91
C GLY A 29 47.13 -11.50 -22.28
N ARG A 30 47.48 -10.72 -23.31
CA ARG A 30 47.23 -11.02 -24.73
C ARG A 30 47.90 -12.34 -25.14
N ARG A 31 47.14 -13.32 -25.65
CA ARG A 31 47.65 -14.35 -26.58
C ARG A 31 46.59 -14.73 -27.62
N SER A 32 46.97 -14.51 -28.88
CA SER A 32 46.71 -15.33 -30.08
C SER A 32 45.34 -16.02 -30.22
N GLN A 33 44.50 -15.49 -31.12
CA GLN A 33 43.38 -16.23 -31.70
C GLN A 33 43.92 -17.39 -32.56
N SER A 34 43.58 -18.62 -32.16
CA SER A 34 43.59 -19.82 -33.01
C SER A 34 42.14 -20.29 -33.15
N PRO A 35 41.72 -20.82 -34.31
CA PRO A 35 40.32 -21.13 -34.56
C PRO A 35 39.88 -22.31 -33.68
N ALA A 36 38.82 -22.10 -32.88
CA ALA A 36 38.22 -23.16 -32.07
C ALA A 36 37.46 -24.13 -32.96
N THR A 37 38.05 -25.31 -33.17
CA THR A 37 37.40 -26.52 -33.65
C THR A 37 36.17 -26.83 -32.78
N ALA A 38 35.02 -27.09 -33.40
CA ALA A 38 33.83 -27.56 -32.71
C ALA A 38 34.14 -28.87 -31.98
N ILE A 39 34.15 -28.84 -30.64
CA ILE A 39 34.21 -30.02 -29.79
C ILE A 39 32.77 -30.50 -29.63
N PHE A 40 32.37 -31.49 -30.42
CA PHE A 40 31.17 -32.27 -30.10
C PHE A 40 31.45 -33.03 -28.78
N PRO A 41 30.50 -33.07 -27.82
CA PRO A 41 30.65 -33.94 -26.65
C PRO A 41 30.80 -35.39 -27.14
N PRO A 42 31.62 -36.23 -26.49
CA PRO A 42 31.62 -37.65 -26.80
C PRO A 42 30.19 -38.16 -26.64
N SER A 43 29.70 -38.87 -27.66
CA SER A 43 28.41 -39.54 -27.61
C SER A 43 28.29 -40.27 -26.27
N LEU A 44 27.28 -39.93 -25.47
CA LEU A 44 26.93 -40.70 -24.26
C LEU A 44 26.68 -42.13 -24.72
N SER A 45 27.68 -42.99 -24.56
CA SER A 45 27.53 -44.43 -24.67
C SER A 45 26.58 -44.82 -23.55
N VAL A 46 25.32 -45.06 -23.89
CA VAL A 46 24.37 -45.71 -23.00
C VAL A 46 24.93 -47.10 -22.74
N GLU A 47 25.62 -47.27 -21.62
CA GLU A 47 26.03 -48.60 -21.18
C GLU A 47 24.75 -49.43 -21.00
N PRO A 48 24.68 -50.64 -21.61
CA PRO A 48 23.53 -51.51 -21.39
C PRO A 48 23.45 -51.84 -19.90
N LEU A 49 22.24 -51.76 -19.34
CA LEU A 49 21.99 -52.09 -17.94
C LEU A 49 22.60 -53.48 -17.64
N PRO A 50 23.31 -53.63 -16.51
CA PRO A 50 23.94 -54.90 -16.15
C PRO A 50 22.88 -56.01 -16.12
N ASP A 51 23.17 -57.15 -16.74
CA ASP A 51 22.24 -58.25 -17.00
C ASP A 51 21.80 -58.92 -15.69
N MET A 52 20.87 -58.29 -14.99
CA MET A 52 20.33 -58.76 -13.72
C MET A 52 19.16 -59.72 -14.00
N PRO A 53 18.95 -60.76 -13.17
CA PRO A 53 17.83 -61.66 -13.37
C PRO A 53 16.51 -60.88 -13.33
N HIS A 54 15.56 -61.18 -14.22
CA HIS A 54 14.28 -60.45 -14.36
C HIS A 54 13.54 -60.19 -13.03
N ARG A 55 13.75 -61.04 -12.03
CA ARG A 55 13.22 -60.89 -10.65
C ARG A 55 13.76 -59.66 -9.91
N VAL A 56 14.98 -59.21 -10.19
CA VAL A 56 15.60 -58.03 -9.58
C VAL A 56 15.03 -56.76 -10.20
N TYR A 57 14.87 -56.70 -11.53
CA TYR A 57 14.17 -55.59 -12.19
C TYR A 57 12.73 -55.48 -11.71
N LEU A 58 12.02 -56.61 -11.60
CA LEU A 58 10.66 -56.62 -11.06
C LEU A 58 10.62 -56.12 -9.60
N ARG A 59 11.60 -56.48 -8.76
CA ARG A 59 11.70 -55.98 -7.39
C ARG A 59 12.04 -54.49 -7.31
N LEU A 60 12.93 -54.00 -8.16
CA LEU A 60 13.27 -52.57 -8.24
C LEU A 60 12.11 -51.75 -8.78
N LEU A 61 11.38 -52.25 -9.79
CA LEU A 61 10.16 -51.66 -10.30
C LEU A 61 9.08 -51.61 -9.23
N LEU A 62 8.85 -52.72 -8.51
CA LEU A 62 7.90 -52.78 -7.40
C LEU A 62 8.31 -51.85 -6.24
N PHE A 63 9.62 -51.74 -5.95
CA PHE A 63 10.13 -50.83 -4.93
C PHE A 63 9.95 -49.35 -5.35
N ALA A 64 10.23 -49.01 -6.60
CA ALA A 64 9.96 -47.68 -7.15
C ALA A 64 8.46 -47.35 -7.18
N LEU A 65 7.61 -48.32 -7.49
CA LEU A 65 6.15 -48.18 -7.49
C LEU A 65 5.59 -47.96 -6.07
N VAL A 66 6.20 -48.57 -5.05
CA VAL A 66 5.87 -48.37 -3.63
C VAL A 66 6.41 -47.04 -3.09
N LEU A 67 7.50 -46.51 -3.65
CA LEU A 67 8.06 -45.20 -3.27
C LEU A 67 7.39 -44.00 -3.98
N LEU A 68 6.76 -44.21 -5.15
CA LEU A 68 6.01 -43.17 -5.87
C LEU A 68 4.95 -42.45 -5.01
N PRO A 69 4.12 -43.15 -4.20
CA PRO A 69 3.12 -42.47 -3.35
C PRO A 69 3.73 -41.73 -2.13
N LEU A 70 5.00 -42.00 -1.76
CA LEU A 70 5.68 -41.22 -0.72
C LEU A 70 6.21 -39.87 -1.24
N ALA A 71 6.45 -39.76 -2.56
CA ALA A 71 6.82 -38.52 -3.22
C ALA A 71 5.61 -37.59 -3.44
N THR A 72 4.40 -38.14 -3.43
CA THR A 72 3.14 -37.36 -3.47
C THR A 72 2.62 -37.09 -2.06
N ARG A 73 3.47 -36.60 -1.15
CA ARG A 73 2.92 -35.88 0.02
C ARG A 73 2.17 -34.69 -0.55
N GLY A 74 0.84 -34.81 -0.62
CA GLY A 74 -0.03 -33.84 -1.25
C GLY A 74 0.30 -32.45 -0.75
N GLN A 75 0.64 -31.56 -1.67
CA GLN A 75 0.34 -30.16 -1.43
C GLN A 75 -1.18 -30.09 -1.40
N ALA A 76 -1.74 -30.17 -0.20
CA ALA A 76 -3.13 -29.79 -0.01
C ALA A 76 -3.23 -28.38 -0.59
N GLN A 77 -4.10 -28.18 -1.58
CA GLN A 77 -4.36 -26.84 -2.05
C GLN A 77 -4.81 -26.03 -0.83
N PRO A 78 -4.24 -24.84 -0.61
CA PRO A 78 -4.68 -24.01 0.51
C PRO A 78 -6.19 -23.81 0.37
N LEU A 79 -6.91 -23.95 1.48
CA LEU A 79 -8.34 -23.73 1.49
C LEU A 79 -8.58 -22.25 1.13
N GLN A 80 -9.54 -21.98 0.25
CA GLN A 80 -9.78 -20.64 -0.24
C GLN A 80 -11.16 -20.16 0.21
N ILE A 81 -11.23 -18.87 0.52
CA ILE A 81 -12.48 -18.15 0.67
C ILE A 81 -12.61 -17.23 -0.54
N GLU A 82 -13.68 -17.40 -1.29
CA GLU A 82 -14.06 -16.57 -2.42
C GLU A 82 -15.32 -15.79 -2.05
N GLY A 83 -15.34 -14.51 -2.41
CA GLY A 83 -16.48 -13.67 -2.08
C GLY A 83 -16.49 -12.32 -2.77
N ARG A 84 -17.48 -11.51 -2.42
CA ARG A 84 -17.64 -10.14 -2.90
C ARG A 84 -18.07 -9.20 -1.78
N VAL A 85 -17.56 -7.98 -1.82
CA VAL A 85 -17.94 -6.88 -0.93
C VAL A 85 -18.77 -5.86 -1.69
N VAL A 86 -19.91 -5.48 -1.13
CA VAL A 86 -20.83 -4.50 -1.70
C VAL A 86 -21.29 -3.48 -0.66
N ASP A 87 -21.67 -2.30 -1.14
CA ASP A 87 -22.38 -1.29 -0.36
C ASP A 87 -23.79 -1.81 -0.04
N ALA A 88 -24.15 -1.84 1.25
CA ALA A 88 -25.43 -2.37 1.72
C ALA A 88 -26.64 -1.57 1.22
N SER A 89 -26.47 -0.28 0.96
CA SER A 89 -27.54 0.64 0.59
C SER A 89 -27.82 0.68 -0.92
N THR A 90 -26.80 0.49 -1.75
CA THR A 90 -26.86 0.63 -3.22
C THR A 90 -26.61 -0.68 -3.96
N GLY A 91 -25.98 -1.67 -3.32
CA GLY A 91 -25.50 -2.89 -3.97
C GLY A 91 -24.30 -2.68 -4.90
N ALA A 92 -23.70 -1.49 -4.90
CA ALA A 92 -22.49 -1.20 -5.67
C ALA A 92 -21.28 -1.98 -5.12
N SER A 93 -20.38 -2.42 -5.99
CA SER A 93 -19.12 -3.03 -5.58
C SER A 93 -18.27 -2.08 -4.72
N LEU A 94 -17.58 -2.62 -3.72
CA LEU A 94 -16.61 -1.88 -2.92
C LEU A 94 -15.18 -2.28 -3.27
N PRO A 95 -14.55 -1.58 -4.24
CA PRO A 95 -13.20 -1.87 -4.68
C PRO A 95 -12.18 -1.55 -3.60
N SER A 96 -11.03 -2.24 -3.59
CA SER A 96 -9.95 -1.97 -2.63
C SER A 96 -10.37 -2.07 -1.16
N THR A 97 -11.40 -2.85 -0.86
CA THR A 97 -11.79 -3.22 0.52
C THR A 97 -10.73 -4.17 1.08
N ASN A 98 -10.28 -3.99 2.32
CA ASN A 98 -9.39 -4.97 2.95
C ASN A 98 -10.19 -6.09 3.63
N ILE A 99 -9.75 -7.34 3.45
CA ILE A 99 -10.34 -8.54 4.02
C ILE A 99 -9.24 -9.28 4.77
N SER A 100 -9.36 -9.36 6.08
CA SER A 100 -8.35 -9.99 6.94
C SER A 100 -8.94 -11.10 7.79
N ILE A 101 -8.10 -12.04 8.22
CA ILE A 101 -8.45 -12.98 9.29
C ILE A 101 -8.32 -12.22 10.61
N GLY A 102 -9.41 -12.15 11.37
CA GLY A 102 -9.51 -11.34 12.59
C GLY A 102 -8.36 -11.58 13.56
N GLY A 103 -7.77 -10.48 14.05
CA GLY A 103 -6.64 -10.50 14.98
C GLY A 103 -5.28 -10.83 14.35
N THR A 104 -5.24 -11.21 13.06
CA THR A 104 -4.00 -11.61 12.39
C THR A 104 -3.62 -10.64 11.28
N SER A 105 -2.37 -10.68 10.85
CA SER A 105 -1.89 -9.89 9.71
C SER A 105 -2.30 -10.46 8.34
N ARG A 106 -2.79 -11.71 8.28
CA ARG A 106 -3.19 -12.39 7.04
C ARG A 106 -4.46 -11.81 6.47
N GLY A 107 -4.45 -11.55 5.16
CA GLY A 107 -5.56 -10.94 4.46
C GLY A 107 -5.30 -10.79 2.97
N THR A 108 -6.30 -10.26 2.29
CA THR A 108 -6.34 -9.95 0.86
C THR A 108 -7.14 -8.66 0.69
N ALA A 109 -7.17 -8.12 -0.53
CA ALA A 109 -8.06 -7.01 -0.84
C ALA A 109 -9.07 -7.39 -1.92
N ALA A 110 -10.23 -6.76 -1.86
CA ALA A 110 -11.22 -6.82 -2.91
C ALA A 110 -10.68 -6.11 -4.15
N ASN A 111 -10.83 -6.77 -5.29
CA ASN A 111 -10.60 -6.18 -6.59
C ASN A 111 -11.68 -5.14 -6.90
N GLU A 112 -11.63 -4.58 -8.12
CA GLU A 112 -12.54 -3.51 -8.49
C GLU A 112 -14.02 -3.92 -8.63
N ASN A 113 -14.29 -5.20 -8.89
CA ASN A 113 -15.64 -5.75 -8.85
C ASN A 113 -16.11 -6.01 -7.42
N GLY A 114 -15.29 -5.70 -6.41
CA GLY A 114 -15.52 -6.02 -5.00
C GLY A 114 -15.19 -7.48 -4.68
N GLU A 115 -14.70 -8.28 -5.64
CA GLU A 115 -14.47 -9.71 -5.44
C GLU A 115 -13.11 -9.95 -4.78
N PHE A 116 -13.00 -10.99 -3.96
CA PHE A 116 -11.78 -11.32 -3.25
C PHE A 116 -11.55 -12.83 -3.19
N VAL A 117 -10.27 -13.20 -3.07
CA VAL A 117 -9.83 -14.57 -2.79
C VAL A 117 -8.83 -14.52 -1.64
N LEU A 118 -9.10 -15.29 -0.59
CA LEU A 118 -8.27 -15.39 0.61
C LEU A 118 -7.90 -16.83 0.92
N ALA A 119 -6.60 -17.13 0.95
CA ALA A 119 -6.09 -18.42 1.38
C ALA A 119 -6.09 -18.55 2.92
N VAL A 120 -6.66 -19.63 3.43
CA VAL A 120 -6.77 -19.93 4.87
C VAL A 120 -6.26 -21.33 5.18
N ASP A 121 -5.77 -21.53 6.41
CA ASP A 121 -5.25 -22.84 6.84
C ASP A 121 -6.35 -23.79 7.31
N SER A 122 -7.46 -23.24 7.79
CA SER A 122 -8.59 -23.98 8.33
C SER A 122 -9.87 -23.14 8.34
N LEU A 123 -11.00 -23.82 8.45
CA LEU A 123 -12.33 -23.25 8.67
C LEU A 123 -12.99 -23.91 9.90
N PRO A 124 -13.90 -23.22 10.60
CA PRO A 124 -14.37 -21.86 10.35
C PRO A 124 -13.33 -20.80 10.73
N VAL A 125 -13.42 -19.62 10.11
CA VAL A 125 -12.58 -18.46 10.41
C VAL A 125 -13.44 -17.20 10.53
N ARG A 126 -13.01 -16.23 11.33
CA ARG A 126 -13.64 -14.91 11.40
C ARG A 126 -12.92 -13.94 10.48
N LEU A 127 -13.61 -13.43 9.48
CA LEU A 127 -13.15 -12.34 8.64
C LEU A 127 -13.43 -11.00 9.32
N THR A 128 -12.49 -10.08 9.19
CA THR A 128 -12.66 -8.65 9.46
C THR A 128 -12.50 -7.90 8.14
N VAL A 129 -13.56 -7.20 7.75
CA VAL A 129 -13.66 -6.46 6.50
C VAL A 129 -13.73 -4.97 6.77
N SER A 130 -12.82 -4.21 6.16
CA SER A 130 -12.65 -2.77 6.40
C SER A 130 -12.51 -2.01 5.08
N HIS A 131 -13.16 -0.86 5.02
CA HIS A 131 -13.08 0.07 3.90
C HIS A 131 -13.23 1.49 4.43
N ILE A 132 -12.45 2.42 3.89
CA ILE A 132 -12.54 3.84 4.23
C ILE A 132 -13.96 4.35 3.91
N GLY A 133 -14.61 5.01 4.87
CA GLY A 133 -15.97 5.51 4.68
C GLY A 133 -17.08 4.54 5.08
N TYR A 134 -16.76 3.31 5.51
CA TYR A 134 -17.74 2.28 5.87
C TYR A 134 -17.53 1.75 7.29
N GLU A 135 -18.59 1.23 7.89
CA GLU A 135 -18.50 0.51 9.15
C GLU A 135 -17.79 -0.83 8.95
N ARG A 136 -16.91 -1.17 9.89
CA ARG A 136 -16.16 -2.43 9.86
C ARG A 136 -17.09 -3.60 10.13
N VAL A 137 -17.02 -4.63 9.28
CA VAL A 137 -17.84 -5.85 9.40
C VAL A 137 -16.99 -7.00 9.89
N THR A 138 -17.52 -7.80 10.82
CA THR A 138 -16.94 -9.09 11.19
C THR A 138 -17.90 -10.21 10.82
N GLN A 139 -17.40 -11.24 10.13
CA GLN A 139 -18.22 -12.34 9.63
C GLN A 139 -17.51 -13.68 9.84
N GLU A 140 -18.20 -14.63 10.45
CA GLU A 140 -17.71 -16.00 10.54
C GLU A 140 -18.01 -16.74 9.22
N VAL A 141 -16.97 -17.32 8.62
CA VAL A 141 -17.06 -18.11 7.39
C VAL A 141 -16.83 -19.57 7.75
N THR A 142 -17.75 -20.42 7.30
CA THR A 142 -17.69 -21.88 7.47
C THR A 142 -17.38 -22.55 6.12
N GLU A 143 -17.04 -23.84 6.13
CA GLU A 143 -16.77 -24.60 4.91
C GLU A 143 -17.93 -24.55 3.89
N ALA A 144 -19.17 -24.53 4.36
CA ALA A 144 -20.35 -24.45 3.50
C ALA A 144 -20.50 -23.09 2.78
N ALA A 145 -19.92 -22.01 3.31
CA ALA A 145 -20.05 -20.66 2.79
C ALA A 145 -18.78 -20.16 2.07
N ALA A 146 -17.68 -20.92 2.13
CA ALA A 146 -16.36 -20.46 1.70
C ALA A 146 -16.27 -20.03 0.23
N ASN A 147 -17.06 -20.61 -0.67
CA ASN A 147 -16.97 -20.32 -2.11
C ASN A 147 -17.91 -19.21 -2.61
N ALA A 148 -18.69 -18.58 -1.72
CA ALA A 148 -19.69 -17.58 -2.11
C ALA A 148 -20.00 -16.62 -0.95
N VAL A 149 -18.97 -16.02 -0.36
CA VAL A 149 -19.15 -15.07 0.74
C VAL A 149 -19.60 -13.71 0.19
N GLU A 150 -20.77 -13.24 0.58
CA GLU A 150 -21.19 -11.86 0.33
C GLU A 150 -21.06 -11.05 1.63
N VAL A 151 -20.31 -9.96 1.55
CA VAL A 151 -20.14 -8.99 2.64
C VAL A 151 -20.84 -7.70 2.24
N GLN A 152 -21.83 -7.29 3.01
CA GLN A 152 -22.49 -6.00 2.83
C GLN A 152 -21.96 -5.03 3.88
N MET A 153 -21.45 -3.87 3.43
CA MET A 153 -20.92 -2.84 4.32
C MET A 153 -21.83 -1.62 4.33
N GLU A 154 -22.13 -1.12 5.53
CA GLU A 154 -22.91 0.10 5.73
C GLU A 154 -21.98 1.33 5.65
N PRO A 155 -22.35 2.38 4.89
CA PRO A 155 -21.63 3.64 4.93
C PRO A 155 -21.58 4.19 6.36
N THR A 156 -20.42 4.69 6.77
CA THR A 156 -20.28 5.32 8.08
C THR A 156 -21.13 6.58 8.13
N THR A 157 -22.12 6.60 9.02
CA THR A 157 -22.88 7.82 9.30
C THR A 157 -22.21 8.58 10.44
N ILE A 158 -21.78 9.82 10.17
CA ILE A 158 -21.37 10.73 11.23
C ILE A 158 -22.64 11.35 11.82
N ALA A 159 -23.35 10.60 12.66
CA ALA A 159 -24.31 11.22 13.55
C ALA A 159 -23.52 12.01 14.61
N LEU A 160 -23.80 13.30 14.70
CA LEU A 160 -23.38 14.14 15.83
C LEU A 160 -24.26 13.71 17.02
N GLY A 161 -23.63 13.05 17.99
CA GLY A 161 -24.30 12.71 19.24
C GLY A 161 -24.42 13.95 20.12
N GLU A 162 -25.32 13.91 21.10
CA GLU A 162 -25.29 14.89 22.19
C GLU A 162 -23.95 14.78 22.93
N ALA A 163 -23.43 15.91 23.40
CA ALA A 163 -22.18 15.96 24.17
C ALA A 163 -22.25 14.96 25.34
N VAL A 164 -21.43 13.90 25.29
CA VAL A 164 -21.38 12.91 26.35
C VAL A 164 -20.41 13.41 27.41
N ALA A 165 -20.90 13.61 28.63
CA ALA A 165 -20.04 13.93 29.76
C ALA A 165 -19.11 12.75 30.06
N THR A 166 -17.83 12.89 29.72
CA THR A 166 -16.78 11.92 30.03
C THR A 166 -15.98 12.38 31.25
N GLY A 167 -15.45 11.44 32.04
CA GLY A 167 -14.51 11.75 33.13
C GLY A 167 -13.11 12.20 32.65
N ARG A 168 -12.90 12.29 31.33
CA ARG A 168 -11.65 12.65 30.64
C ARG A 168 -11.92 13.69 29.56
N THR A 169 -10.93 14.52 29.25
CA THR A 169 -11.03 15.52 28.16
C THR A 169 -10.73 14.87 26.81
N ALA A 170 -11.26 15.45 25.72
CA ALA A 170 -10.96 15.01 24.35
C ALA A 170 -9.45 15.01 24.06
N ALA A 171 -8.75 16.08 24.47
CA ALA A 171 -7.30 16.20 24.33
C ALA A 171 -6.53 15.06 25.05
N SER A 172 -6.99 14.66 26.24
CA SER A 172 -6.33 13.57 26.98
C SER A 172 -6.42 12.23 26.23
N TYR A 173 -7.49 11.94 25.49
CA TYR A 173 -7.55 10.73 24.67
C TYR A 173 -6.50 10.74 23.56
N VAL A 174 -6.30 11.89 22.91
CA VAL A 174 -5.31 12.05 21.83
C VAL A 174 -3.88 11.94 22.35
N GLN A 175 -3.58 12.57 23.49
CA GLN A 175 -2.28 12.45 24.16
C GLN A 175 -1.98 11.02 24.59
N ASN A 176 -2.93 10.34 25.25
CA ASN A 176 -2.73 8.94 25.67
C ASN A 176 -2.55 8.01 24.45
N ALA A 177 -3.21 8.30 23.33
CA ALA A 177 -2.99 7.55 22.08
C ALA A 177 -1.57 7.77 21.53
N LEU A 178 -1.09 9.02 21.52
CA LEU A 178 0.28 9.36 21.13
C LEU A 178 1.31 8.64 22.01
N GLU A 179 1.24 8.83 23.33
CA GLU A 179 2.13 8.20 24.32
C GLU A 179 2.15 6.66 24.17
N ARG A 180 0.98 6.08 23.92
CA ARG A 180 0.87 4.64 23.71
C ARG A 180 1.60 4.18 22.47
N VAL A 181 1.40 4.85 21.33
CA VAL A 181 2.07 4.46 20.08
C VAL A 181 3.58 4.64 20.21
N GLU A 182 4.03 5.74 20.82
CA GLU A 182 5.44 5.96 21.15
C GLU A 182 6.01 4.82 22.00
N HIS A 183 5.36 4.51 23.12
CA HIS A 183 5.78 3.44 24.03
C HIS A 183 5.85 2.06 23.34
N LEU A 184 4.87 1.74 22.50
CA LEU A 184 4.84 0.47 21.75
C LEU A 184 5.95 0.39 20.70
N SER A 185 6.40 1.54 20.21
CA SER A 185 7.41 1.65 19.15
C SER A 185 8.84 1.66 19.70
N GLU A 186 9.06 2.24 20.88
CA GLU A 186 10.35 2.22 21.58
C GLU A 186 10.81 0.80 21.93
N ALA A 187 9.87 -0.10 22.18
CA ALA A 187 10.19 -1.48 22.55
C ALA A 187 10.94 -2.24 21.44
N ARG A 188 11.00 -1.74 20.20
CA ARG A 188 11.68 -2.30 18.99
C ARG A 188 11.50 -3.80 18.75
N THR A 189 10.57 -4.43 19.45
CA THR A 189 10.26 -5.86 19.47
C THR A 189 8.90 -6.14 18.84
N ARG A 190 8.18 -5.10 18.40
CA ARG A 190 6.81 -5.14 17.86
C ARG A 190 6.75 -4.75 16.38
N TYR A 191 7.66 -5.31 15.59
CA TYR A 191 7.59 -5.23 14.13
C TYR A 191 7.01 -6.53 13.58
N ILE A 192 6.02 -6.43 12.70
CA ILE A 192 5.58 -7.56 11.90
C ILE A 192 6.32 -7.47 10.57
N LYS A 193 7.22 -8.43 10.36
CA LYS A 193 7.96 -8.61 9.10
C LYS A 193 7.17 -9.48 8.14
N GLY A 194 7.51 -9.45 6.85
CA GLY A 194 6.84 -10.34 5.90
C GLY A 194 5.44 -9.89 5.48
N VAL A 195 5.12 -8.59 5.61
CA VAL A 195 3.81 -8.05 5.24
C VAL A 195 3.87 -7.49 3.83
N LYS A 196 2.78 -7.56 3.07
CA LYS A 196 2.69 -6.95 1.74
C LYS A 196 1.95 -5.61 1.82
N GLY A 197 2.31 -4.71 0.92
CA GLY A 197 1.60 -3.45 0.72
C GLY A 197 1.24 -3.29 -0.75
N PHE A 198 0.05 -2.80 -1.05
CA PHE A 198 -0.29 -2.39 -2.40
C PHE A 198 -0.59 -0.91 -2.42
N TYR A 199 0.08 -0.21 -3.33
CA TYR A 199 -0.09 1.20 -3.60
C TYR A 199 -0.67 1.40 -4.99
N ARG A 200 -1.62 2.31 -5.10
CA ARG A 200 -2.12 2.80 -6.39
C ARG A 200 -2.26 4.30 -6.35
N GLN A 201 -1.90 4.95 -7.44
CA GLN A 201 -2.07 6.39 -7.66
C GLN A 201 -2.64 6.64 -9.06
N LYS A 202 -3.55 7.61 -9.12
CA LYS A 202 -4.12 8.14 -10.36
C LYS A 202 -4.07 9.66 -10.28
N THR A 203 -3.48 10.31 -11.29
CA THR A 203 -3.52 11.77 -11.45
C THR A 203 -4.24 12.10 -12.74
N GLY A 204 -5.18 13.04 -12.70
CA GLY A 204 -5.89 13.49 -13.89
C GLY A 204 -6.67 14.78 -13.69
N PHE A 205 -7.34 15.22 -14.75
CA PHE A 205 -8.24 16.38 -14.74
C PHE A 205 -9.47 16.10 -15.59
N TYR A 206 -10.58 16.74 -15.25
CA TYR A 206 -11.81 16.68 -16.06
C TYR A 206 -11.67 17.57 -17.29
N GLN A 207 -12.15 17.12 -18.46
CA GLN A 207 -12.25 17.99 -19.63
C GLN A 207 -13.39 19.01 -19.45
N GLU A 208 -13.11 20.28 -19.73
CA GLU A 208 -14.16 21.29 -19.89
C GLU A 208 -14.81 21.11 -21.27
N THR A 209 -16.12 20.85 -21.31
CA THR A 209 -16.85 20.85 -22.58
C THR A 209 -17.02 22.30 -23.08
N GLN A 210 -17.16 22.48 -24.41
CA GLN A 210 -17.19 23.80 -25.08
C GLN A 210 -18.33 24.74 -24.61
N GLU A 211 -19.29 24.26 -23.81
CA GLU A 211 -20.38 25.06 -23.21
C GLU A 211 -20.16 25.40 -21.72
N GLY A 212 -18.96 25.14 -21.18
CA GLY A 212 -18.63 25.46 -19.79
C GLY A 212 -19.29 24.54 -18.75
N GLN A 213 -19.92 23.44 -19.18
CA GLN A 213 -20.35 22.38 -18.27
C GLN A 213 -19.20 21.42 -18.01
N VAL A 214 -18.74 21.38 -16.75
CA VAL A 214 -17.84 20.34 -16.24
C VAL A 214 -18.69 19.12 -15.90
N THR A 215 -18.65 18.08 -16.70
CA THR A 215 -19.14 16.75 -16.30
C THR A 215 -18.09 16.10 -15.39
N ARG A 216 -18.46 15.84 -14.14
CA ARG A 216 -17.60 15.20 -13.12
C ARG A 216 -17.77 13.68 -13.14
N ALA A 217 -17.62 13.07 -14.31
CA ALA A 217 -17.64 11.62 -14.46
C ALA A 217 -16.21 11.13 -14.70
N ASP A 218 -15.84 10.00 -14.10
CA ASP A 218 -14.52 9.39 -14.32
C ASP A 218 -14.25 9.07 -15.80
N SER A 219 -15.32 8.82 -16.58
CA SER A 219 -15.25 8.64 -18.04
C SER A 219 -14.70 9.85 -18.80
N ASP A 220 -14.75 11.04 -18.19
CA ASP A 220 -14.37 12.30 -18.82
C ASP A 220 -13.03 12.83 -18.26
N THR A 221 -12.37 12.03 -17.43
CA THR A 221 -11.06 12.33 -16.85
C THR A 221 -9.96 12.02 -17.84
N VAL A 222 -9.09 13.00 -18.09
CA VAL A 222 -7.81 12.78 -18.77
C VAL A 222 -6.78 12.45 -17.71
N TYR A 223 -6.36 11.18 -17.66
CA TYR A 223 -5.30 10.75 -16.77
C TYR A 223 -3.94 11.15 -17.32
N THR A 224 -3.12 11.72 -16.44
CA THR A 224 -1.78 12.22 -16.75
C THR A 224 -0.71 11.36 -16.11
N GLU A 225 -1.08 10.61 -15.08
CA GLU A 225 -0.20 9.70 -14.38
C GLU A 225 -1.01 8.51 -13.81
N TYR A 226 -0.39 7.34 -13.83
CA TYR A 226 -0.87 6.13 -13.20
C TYR A 226 0.31 5.40 -12.59
N MET A 227 0.15 4.89 -11.37
CA MET A 227 1.20 4.12 -10.70
C MET A 227 0.58 3.02 -9.86
N GLU A 228 1.21 1.84 -9.90
CA GLU A 228 0.91 0.73 -9.00
C GLU A 228 2.20 0.10 -8.52
N VAL A 229 2.26 -0.14 -7.21
CA VAL A 229 3.44 -0.74 -6.59
C VAL A 229 3.01 -1.76 -5.55
N PHE A 230 3.53 -2.97 -5.70
CA PHE A 230 3.54 -4.00 -4.67
C PHE A 230 4.81 -3.87 -3.87
N TYR A 231 4.66 -3.72 -2.56
CA TYR A 231 5.75 -3.63 -1.61
C TYR A 231 5.83 -4.88 -0.76
N ASN A 232 7.07 -5.27 -0.47
CA ASN A 232 7.42 -6.00 0.74
C ASN A 232 7.61 -4.97 1.86
N THR A 233 6.92 -5.10 3.01
CA THR A 233 6.92 -4.07 4.05
C THR A 233 6.91 -4.57 5.49
N PHE A 234 7.29 -3.69 6.41
CA PHE A 234 7.20 -3.89 7.84
C PHE A 234 6.17 -2.94 8.45
N THR A 235 5.29 -3.47 9.29
CA THR A 235 4.30 -2.66 10.00
C THR A 235 4.50 -2.71 11.50
N SER A 236 4.22 -1.59 12.15
CA SER A 236 4.19 -1.39 13.60
C SER A 236 3.04 -0.46 13.97
N PRO A 237 2.75 -0.28 15.27
CA PRO A 237 1.79 0.73 15.72
C PRO A 237 2.17 2.17 15.30
N SER A 238 3.45 2.46 15.07
CA SER A 238 3.94 3.74 14.54
C SER A 238 3.84 3.89 13.02
N GLY A 239 3.28 2.91 12.30
CA GLY A 239 3.09 2.97 10.85
C GLY A 239 4.01 2.03 10.07
N ILE A 240 4.29 2.37 8.82
CA ILE A 240 5.15 1.59 7.94
C ILE A 240 6.62 1.92 8.22
N GLN A 241 7.42 0.89 8.51
CA GLN A 241 8.79 1.05 9.01
C GLN A 241 9.87 0.83 7.95
N GLY A 242 9.47 0.35 6.77
CA GLY A 242 10.38 0.10 5.66
C GLY A 242 9.68 -0.64 4.54
N VAL A 243 10.21 -0.47 3.32
CA VAL A 243 9.68 -1.11 2.11
C VAL A 243 10.80 -1.59 1.20
N SER A 244 10.50 -2.58 0.37
CA SER A 244 11.17 -2.83 -0.89
C SER A 244 10.13 -3.11 -1.97
N ILE A 245 10.42 -2.72 -3.21
CA ILE A 245 9.52 -2.96 -4.33
C ILE A 245 9.61 -4.45 -4.71
N ASP A 246 8.44 -5.10 -4.74
CA ASP A 246 8.26 -6.48 -5.20
C ASP A 246 7.97 -6.49 -6.70
N GLN A 247 6.95 -5.72 -7.11
CA GLN A 247 6.54 -5.51 -8.49
C GLN A 247 6.00 -4.08 -8.62
N ALA A 248 6.30 -3.39 -9.71
CA ALA A 248 5.77 -2.05 -9.94
C ALA A 248 5.52 -1.75 -11.41
N ARG A 249 4.65 -0.76 -11.66
CA ARG A 249 4.47 -0.13 -12.96
C ARG A 249 4.02 1.31 -12.82
N TYR A 250 4.40 2.14 -13.78
CA TYR A 250 3.85 3.49 -13.92
C TYR A 250 3.62 3.85 -15.39
N ALA A 251 2.74 4.82 -15.60
CA ALA A 251 2.56 5.50 -16.86
C ALA A 251 2.46 7.01 -16.62
N GLN A 252 2.99 7.80 -17.55
CA GLN A 252 3.01 9.24 -17.46
C GLN A 252 2.87 9.89 -18.83
N SER A 253 1.91 10.81 -18.95
CA SER A 253 1.76 11.63 -20.16
C SER A 253 2.89 12.65 -20.28
N GLU A 254 3.43 12.83 -21.48
CA GLU A 254 4.40 13.89 -21.77
C GLU A 254 3.74 15.06 -22.53
N GLY A 255 4.15 16.30 -22.24
CA GLY A 255 3.75 17.48 -23.01
C GLY A 255 3.51 18.74 -22.16
N PRO A 256 3.22 19.88 -22.82
CA PRO A 256 3.06 21.17 -22.14
C PRO A 256 1.88 21.22 -21.15
N ASN A 257 0.90 20.32 -21.30
CA ASN A 257 -0.28 20.21 -20.44
C ASN A 257 -0.11 19.19 -19.29
N TYR A 258 1.05 18.53 -19.20
CA TYR A 258 1.27 17.34 -18.37
C TYR A 258 2.58 17.45 -17.56
N ARG A 259 2.90 18.66 -17.08
CA ARG A 259 4.22 18.97 -16.50
C ARG A 259 4.39 18.61 -15.03
N LEU A 260 3.31 18.45 -14.28
CA LEU A 260 3.38 18.11 -12.87
C LEU A 260 3.61 16.61 -12.72
N LYS A 261 4.76 16.26 -12.16
CA LYS A 261 5.17 14.90 -11.84
C LYS A 261 5.21 14.74 -10.33
N TRP A 262 4.67 13.65 -9.83
CA TRP A 262 4.69 13.30 -8.41
C TRP A 262 5.85 12.35 -8.16
N GLU A 263 6.96 12.92 -7.68
CA GLU A 263 8.19 12.14 -7.51
C GLU A 263 8.17 11.25 -6.26
N ASP A 264 7.41 11.57 -5.21
CA ASP A 264 7.43 10.81 -3.94
C ASP A 264 6.04 10.66 -3.28
N PHE A 265 4.96 10.81 -4.05
CA PHE A 265 3.61 10.80 -3.47
C PHE A 265 3.28 9.44 -2.79
N SER A 266 3.95 8.35 -3.20
CA SER A 266 3.85 7.06 -2.51
C SER A 266 4.45 7.09 -1.11
N VAL A 267 5.59 7.79 -0.94
CA VAL A 267 6.28 7.97 0.34
C VAL A 267 5.37 8.75 1.26
N MET A 268 4.87 9.90 0.81
CA MET A 268 3.92 10.68 1.60
C MET A 268 2.72 9.83 2.01
N THR A 269 2.11 9.08 1.08
CA THR A 269 0.91 8.28 1.37
C THR A 269 1.16 7.22 2.45
N ARG A 270 2.27 6.46 2.36
CA ARG A 270 2.59 5.39 3.31
C ARG A 270 3.08 5.91 4.66
N GLU A 271 3.77 7.04 4.67
CA GLU A 271 4.57 7.48 5.81
C GLU A 271 3.98 8.71 6.52
N TRP A 272 2.87 9.24 6.02
CA TRP A 272 2.21 10.40 6.60
C TRP A 272 1.89 10.27 8.09
N LEU A 273 1.23 9.19 8.52
CA LEU A 273 0.83 8.99 9.92
C LEU A 273 1.90 8.29 10.76
N GLN A 274 3.18 8.56 10.51
CA GLN A 274 4.23 8.07 11.40
C GLN A 274 4.19 8.78 12.75
N VAL A 275 4.28 7.98 13.83
CA VAL A 275 4.17 8.47 15.21
C VAL A 275 5.41 8.06 16.03
N PRO A 276 6.09 9.00 16.74
CA PRO A 276 5.86 10.45 16.67
C PRO A 276 6.18 10.99 15.27
N PRO A 277 5.66 12.17 14.89
CA PRO A 277 6.00 12.78 13.62
C PRO A 277 7.51 12.96 13.51
N SER A 278 8.03 12.76 12.30
CA SER A 278 9.48 12.73 12.03
C SER A 278 10.16 14.09 12.15
N LEU A 279 9.41 15.19 12.17
CA LEU A 279 9.93 16.55 12.10
C LEU A 279 9.44 17.42 13.28
N PRO A 280 10.31 18.28 13.86
CA PRO A 280 9.89 19.38 14.73
C PRO A 280 8.87 20.30 14.03
N LEU A 281 8.10 21.06 14.81
CA LEU A 281 7.07 21.95 14.28
C LEU A 281 7.66 22.99 13.29
N GLU A 282 8.87 23.48 13.55
CA GLU A 282 9.53 24.49 12.71
C GLU A 282 9.92 23.95 11.31
N GLU A 283 9.99 22.63 11.16
CA GLU A 283 10.32 21.94 9.91
C GLU A 283 9.08 21.28 9.27
N THR A 284 7.92 21.41 9.92
CA THR A 284 6.67 20.77 9.51
C THR A 284 5.94 21.64 8.48
N TYR A 285 5.76 21.13 7.27
CA TYR A 285 4.99 21.82 6.21
C TYR A 285 3.48 21.73 6.40
N MET A 286 3.02 20.70 7.10
CA MET A 286 1.61 20.48 7.41
C MET A 286 1.47 19.82 8.79
N VAL A 287 0.75 20.47 9.70
CA VAL A 287 0.63 20.01 11.09
C VAL A 287 -0.47 18.95 11.23
N GLN A 288 -0.14 17.85 11.93
CA GLN A 288 -1.03 16.73 12.23
C GLN A 288 -1.51 16.77 13.69
N PRO A 289 -2.67 16.16 14.03
CA PRO A 289 -3.19 16.13 15.40
C PRO A 289 -2.45 15.15 16.32
N PHE A 290 -1.40 14.47 15.87
CA PHE A 290 -0.52 13.61 16.68
C PHE A 290 0.85 14.25 16.89
N HIS A 291 0.87 15.53 17.25
CA HIS A 291 2.09 16.28 17.54
C HIS A 291 2.36 16.31 19.07
N PRO A 292 3.61 16.33 19.55
CA PRO A 292 3.90 16.43 20.99
C PRO A 292 3.20 17.62 21.68
N ASP A 293 3.09 18.75 20.99
CA ASP A 293 2.40 19.96 21.48
C ASP A 293 0.90 20.03 21.10
N VAL A 294 0.24 18.88 20.94
CA VAL A 294 -1.13 18.79 20.40
C VAL A 294 -2.17 19.73 21.03
N GLU A 295 -2.11 19.99 22.34
CA GLU A 295 -3.07 20.85 23.05
C GLU A 295 -2.94 22.35 22.72
N THR A 296 -1.72 22.78 22.38
CA THR A 296 -1.46 24.16 21.98
C THR A 296 -1.81 24.37 20.52
N LEU A 297 -1.66 23.34 19.68
CA LEU A 297 -1.87 23.40 18.23
C LEU A 297 -3.33 23.14 17.82
N PHE A 298 -4.09 22.38 18.61
CA PHE A 298 -5.44 21.97 18.25
C PHE A 298 -6.45 22.17 19.38
N SER A 299 -7.71 22.29 18.98
CA SER A 299 -8.87 22.10 19.85
C SER A 299 -9.50 20.74 19.57
N PHE A 300 -10.04 20.10 20.61
CA PHE A 300 -10.64 18.76 20.52
C PHE A 300 -12.00 18.72 21.19
N GLU A 301 -12.95 18.06 20.54
CA GLU A 301 -14.29 17.87 21.05
C GLU A 301 -14.73 16.41 20.90
N ILE A 302 -15.28 15.82 21.96
CA ILE A 302 -15.93 14.51 21.87
C ILE A 302 -17.32 14.72 21.27
N VAL A 303 -17.51 14.26 20.04
CA VAL A 303 -18.76 14.45 19.27
C VAL A 303 -19.63 13.20 19.23
N GLY A 304 -19.18 12.10 19.85
CA GLY A 304 -19.95 10.88 19.99
C GLY A 304 -19.12 9.67 20.40
N ARG A 305 -19.79 8.54 20.49
CA ARG A 305 -19.19 7.23 20.73
C ARG A 305 -19.87 6.20 19.84
N LEU A 306 -19.16 5.14 19.50
CA LEU A 306 -19.72 3.98 18.81
C LEU A 306 -19.15 2.70 19.41
N THR A 307 -19.89 1.60 19.27
CA THR A 307 -19.36 0.27 19.61
C THR A 307 -18.87 -0.40 18.34
N GLN A 308 -17.59 -0.78 18.29
CA GLN A 308 -17.02 -1.52 17.16
C GLN A 308 -16.23 -2.71 17.70
N GLU A 309 -16.53 -3.92 17.22
CA GLU A 309 -15.88 -5.15 17.69
C GLU A 309 -15.94 -5.33 19.23
N GLY A 310 -17.04 -4.89 19.84
CA GLY A 310 -17.24 -4.92 21.30
C GLY A 310 -16.44 -3.87 22.08
N ARG A 311 -15.80 -2.93 21.39
CA ARG A 311 -15.00 -1.85 21.98
C ARG A 311 -15.74 -0.53 21.94
N ASP A 312 -15.55 0.28 22.96
CA ASP A 312 -16.09 1.62 23.03
C ASP A 312 -15.14 2.60 22.33
N ILE A 313 -15.53 3.09 21.16
CA ILE A 313 -14.74 3.98 20.33
C ILE A 313 -15.25 5.40 20.50
N VAL A 314 -14.39 6.28 21.02
CA VAL A 314 -14.65 7.71 21.17
C VAL A 314 -14.39 8.42 19.85
N LYS A 315 -15.38 9.18 19.36
CA LYS A 315 -15.28 10.04 18.19
C LYS A 315 -14.86 11.44 18.62
N ILE A 316 -13.71 11.89 18.16
CA ILE A 316 -13.12 13.17 18.55
C ILE A 316 -12.95 14.04 17.31
N ALA A 317 -13.68 15.15 17.24
CA ALA A 317 -13.41 16.20 16.27
C ALA A 317 -12.17 16.99 16.69
N TYR A 318 -11.36 17.39 15.72
CA TYR A 318 -10.20 18.24 15.95
C TYR A 318 -10.12 19.39 14.94
N GLU A 319 -9.80 20.57 15.44
CA GLU A 319 -9.62 21.77 14.62
C GLU A 319 -8.32 22.50 15.02
N PRO A 320 -7.52 22.95 14.05
CA PRO A 320 -6.32 23.72 14.34
C PRO A 320 -6.65 25.05 15.00
N ARG A 321 -5.77 25.56 15.86
CA ARG A 321 -5.94 26.92 16.40
C ARG A 321 -5.87 27.95 15.27
N SER A 322 -6.66 29.02 15.43
CA SER A 322 -6.78 30.09 14.43
C SER A 322 -5.52 30.93 14.24
N ASP A 323 -4.59 30.88 15.19
CA ASP A 323 -3.31 31.59 15.18
C ASP A 323 -2.15 30.76 14.60
N LEU A 324 -2.43 29.56 14.07
CA LEU A 324 -1.44 28.77 13.35
C LEU A 324 -1.19 29.34 11.95
N ASP A 325 0.05 29.77 11.71
CA ASP A 325 0.51 30.21 10.39
C ASP A 325 0.79 29.02 9.45
N THR A 326 1.15 27.86 10.00
CA THR A 326 1.42 26.64 9.23
C THR A 326 0.10 25.93 8.90
N PRO A 327 -0.12 25.49 7.65
CA PRO A 327 -1.28 24.68 7.31
C PRO A 327 -1.42 23.47 8.23
N ALA A 328 -2.62 23.22 8.71
CA ALA A 328 -2.87 22.17 9.69
C ALA A 328 -4.17 21.44 9.35
N PHE A 329 -4.20 20.15 9.63
CA PHE A 329 -5.36 19.33 9.36
C PHE A 329 -6.50 19.64 10.34
N ALA A 330 -7.73 19.60 9.85
CA ALA A 330 -8.93 19.49 10.68
C ALA A 330 -9.66 18.19 10.34
N GLY A 331 -10.37 17.59 11.28
CA GLY A 331 -11.12 16.38 10.99
C GLY A 331 -11.54 15.57 12.22
N MET A 332 -11.44 14.24 12.09
CA MET A 332 -11.99 13.28 13.05
C MET A 332 -10.98 12.19 13.44
N LEU A 333 -10.93 11.87 14.73
CA LEU A 333 -10.21 10.74 15.30
C LEU A 333 -11.20 9.76 15.92
N PHE A 334 -10.88 8.47 15.83
CA PHE A 334 -11.66 7.39 16.44
C PHE A 334 -10.73 6.57 17.31
N ILE A 335 -10.86 6.72 18.63
CA ILE A 335 -9.91 6.20 19.62
C ILE A 335 -10.64 5.26 20.58
N ASP A 336 -10.08 4.07 20.83
CA ASP A 336 -10.58 3.14 21.85
C ASP A 336 -10.51 3.79 23.23
N ALA A 337 -11.63 3.78 23.96
CA ALA A 337 -11.77 4.48 25.23
C ALA A 337 -10.89 3.90 26.35
N ASP A 338 -10.56 2.61 26.27
CA ASP A 338 -9.84 1.88 27.30
C ASP A 338 -8.37 1.71 26.94
N THR A 339 -8.08 1.37 25.68
CA THR A 339 -6.71 1.10 25.24
C THR A 339 -6.02 2.30 24.62
N TYR A 340 -6.74 3.32 24.17
CA TYR A 340 -6.21 4.44 23.36
C TYR A 340 -5.66 4.03 22.00
N ASP A 341 -6.00 2.84 21.50
CA ASP A 341 -5.65 2.45 20.14
C ASP A 341 -6.44 3.32 19.13
N LEU A 342 -5.74 3.81 18.11
CA LEU A 342 -6.34 4.54 17.00
C LEU A 342 -7.00 3.55 16.02
N TYR A 343 -8.27 3.78 15.67
CA TYR A 343 -9.04 2.96 14.73
C TYR A 343 -9.28 3.64 13.39
N ARG A 344 -9.41 4.96 13.38
CA ARG A 344 -9.62 5.77 12.18
C ARG A 344 -9.12 7.19 12.39
N TYR A 345 -8.52 7.72 11.33
CA TYR A 345 -8.07 9.08 11.20
C TYR A 345 -8.68 9.67 9.94
N GLU A 346 -9.26 10.86 10.04
CA GLU A 346 -9.74 11.62 8.90
C GLU A 346 -9.26 13.05 9.04
N GLY A 347 -8.71 13.59 7.97
CA GLY A 347 -8.19 14.94 7.97
C GLY A 347 -8.40 15.63 6.63
N VAL A 348 -8.61 16.94 6.68
CA VAL A 348 -8.53 17.84 5.54
C VAL A 348 -7.64 19.02 5.88
N VAL A 349 -6.79 19.40 4.94
CA VAL A 349 -6.00 20.65 4.99
C VAL A 349 -6.20 21.40 3.68
N GLN A 350 -6.24 22.72 3.77
CA GLN A 350 -6.39 23.62 2.62
C GLN A 350 -5.32 24.70 2.66
N SER A 351 -4.82 25.08 1.50
CA SER A 351 -3.85 26.16 1.33
C SER A 351 -4.08 26.87 0.01
N SER A 352 -3.79 28.18 -0.03
CA SER A 352 -3.79 28.95 -1.28
C SER A 352 -2.62 28.57 -2.19
N GLY A 353 -1.55 27.98 -1.64
CA GLY A 353 -0.35 27.56 -2.38
C GLY A 353 -0.10 26.05 -2.29
N SER A 354 1.10 25.64 -2.70
CA SER A 354 1.53 24.24 -2.61
C SER A 354 1.86 23.84 -1.17
N PHE A 355 1.53 22.60 -0.80
CA PHE A 355 2.09 21.94 0.39
C PHE A 355 3.44 21.27 0.09
N PHE A 356 3.79 21.17 -1.20
CA PHE A 356 4.81 20.28 -1.72
C PHE A 356 5.86 21.07 -2.50
N TRP A 357 7.13 20.75 -2.26
CA TRP A 357 8.27 21.39 -2.93
C TRP A 357 8.82 20.55 -4.10
N ASN A 358 8.40 19.30 -4.22
CA ASN A 358 8.92 18.30 -5.15
C ASN A 358 7.99 18.05 -6.35
N VAL A 359 6.97 18.88 -6.52
CA VAL A 359 6.07 18.82 -7.68
C VAL A 359 6.59 19.78 -8.74
N GLY A 360 6.67 19.32 -9.99
CA GLY A 360 7.20 20.09 -11.11
C GLY A 360 6.34 21.30 -11.53
N GLY A 361 6.30 22.38 -10.74
CA GLY A 361 5.57 23.62 -11.03
C GLY A 361 4.75 24.15 -9.85
N ASP A 362 4.15 25.33 -10.02
CA ASP A 362 3.35 25.96 -8.96
C ASP A 362 1.97 25.30 -8.84
N MET A 363 1.54 25.08 -7.59
CA MET A 363 0.19 24.62 -7.23
C MET A 363 -0.53 25.71 -6.45
N GLU A 364 -1.81 25.90 -6.75
CA GLU A 364 -2.68 26.84 -6.06
C GLU A 364 -3.99 26.19 -5.64
N ASN A 365 -4.69 26.80 -4.67
CA ASN A 365 -6.01 26.35 -4.21
C ASN A 365 -6.02 24.85 -3.85
N THR A 366 -4.99 24.44 -3.13
CA THR A 366 -4.68 23.05 -2.82
C THR A 366 -5.56 22.59 -1.66
N THR A 367 -6.21 21.45 -1.82
CA THR A 367 -6.93 20.73 -0.77
C THR A 367 -6.41 19.32 -0.72
N LEU A 368 -5.87 18.90 0.42
CA LEU A 368 -5.49 17.52 0.67
C LEU A 368 -6.46 16.92 1.69
N ARG A 369 -7.05 15.77 1.34
CA ARG A 369 -7.85 14.94 2.24
C ARG A 369 -7.11 13.65 2.50
N VAL A 370 -7.13 13.21 3.75
CA VAL A 370 -6.55 11.94 4.17
C VAL A 370 -7.60 11.19 4.96
N ALA A 371 -7.73 9.90 4.67
CA ALA A 371 -8.47 8.99 5.51
C ALA A 371 -7.64 7.74 5.72
N ALA A 372 -7.46 7.34 6.97
CA ALA A 372 -6.78 6.11 7.33
C ALA A 372 -7.65 5.30 8.27
N VAL A 373 -7.68 4.00 8.05
CA VAL A 373 -8.25 3.02 8.97
C VAL A 373 -7.13 2.15 9.51
N PHE A 374 -7.31 1.70 10.73
CA PHE A 374 -6.35 0.87 11.45
C PHE A 374 -7.04 -0.40 11.91
N ARG A 375 -6.27 -1.48 11.97
CA ARG A 375 -6.75 -2.81 12.38
C ARG A 375 -5.96 -3.30 13.57
N ARG A 376 -6.63 -4.01 14.47
CA ARG A 376 -5.97 -4.62 15.63
C ARG A 376 -5.26 -5.90 15.21
N LEU A 377 -4.00 -6.04 15.63
CA LEU A 377 -3.27 -7.30 15.60
C LEU A 377 -3.15 -7.83 17.02
N ASP A 378 -3.57 -9.06 17.24
CA ASP A 378 -3.58 -9.69 18.57
C ASP A 378 -2.15 -9.94 19.06
N ASP A 379 -1.26 -10.39 18.17
CA ASP A 379 0.17 -10.60 18.45
C ASP A 379 0.88 -9.32 18.91
N LEU A 380 0.43 -8.16 18.43
CA LEU A 380 0.95 -6.86 18.88
C LEU A 380 0.13 -6.24 20.00
N SER A 381 -1.06 -6.77 20.28
CA SER A 381 -2.05 -6.19 21.20
C SER A 381 -2.27 -4.68 20.98
N ALA A 382 -2.20 -4.26 19.71
CA ALA A 382 -2.21 -2.87 19.27
C ALA A 382 -2.82 -2.77 17.87
N THR A 383 -3.17 -1.56 17.45
CA THR A 383 -3.57 -1.30 16.07
C THR A 383 -2.37 -0.98 15.18
N VAL A 384 -2.48 -1.34 13.91
CA VAL A 384 -1.52 -0.99 12.84
C VAL A 384 -2.28 -0.44 11.64
N LEU A 385 -1.58 0.23 10.73
CA LEU A 385 -2.16 0.74 9.50
C LEU A 385 -2.79 -0.40 8.70
N ASP A 386 -4.05 -0.21 8.33
CA ASP A 386 -4.85 -1.16 7.56
C ASP A 386 -4.96 -0.67 6.11
N GLN A 387 -5.47 0.55 5.96
CA GLN A 387 -5.59 1.25 4.68
C GLN A 387 -5.47 2.75 4.91
N VAL A 388 -4.86 3.47 3.96
CA VAL A 388 -4.84 4.94 3.90
C VAL A 388 -5.13 5.39 2.48
N ARG A 389 -5.87 6.49 2.37
CA ARG A 389 -6.20 7.17 1.11
C ARG A 389 -5.88 8.64 1.20
N PHE A 390 -5.28 9.16 0.14
CA PHE A 390 -5.07 10.58 -0.07
C PHE A 390 -5.88 11.02 -1.28
N ASP A 391 -6.60 12.13 -1.14
CA ASP A 391 -7.24 12.83 -2.25
C ASP A 391 -6.75 14.27 -2.25
N LEU A 392 -5.92 14.58 -3.23
CA LEU A 392 -5.36 15.90 -3.45
C LEU A 392 -6.07 16.56 -4.63
N SER A 393 -6.57 17.77 -4.44
CA SER A 393 -7.10 18.63 -5.51
C SER A 393 -6.35 19.95 -5.53
N TYR A 394 -5.96 20.42 -6.71
CA TYR A 394 -5.21 21.66 -6.85
C TYR A 394 -5.40 22.28 -8.23
N GLU A 395 -5.08 23.55 -8.36
CA GLU A 395 -5.05 24.28 -9.63
C GLU A 395 -3.62 24.51 -10.09
N HIS A 396 -3.41 24.37 -11.39
CA HIS A 396 -2.13 24.62 -12.05
C HIS A 396 -2.33 25.47 -13.30
N ALA A 397 -1.41 26.39 -13.54
CA ALA A 397 -1.42 27.23 -14.73
C ALA A 397 -0.90 26.46 -15.94
N VAL A 398 -1.76 26.27 -16.95
CA VAL A 398 -1.42 25.62 -18.22
C VAL A 398 -1.53 26.65 -19.34
N ALA A 399 -0.38 27.25 -19.72
CA ALA A 399 -0.30 28.35 -20.67
C ALA A 399 -1.20 29.55 -20.26
N GLU A 400 -2.30 29.81 -20.98
CA GLU A 400 -3.18 30.97 -20.77
C GLU A 400 -4.37 30.69 -19.84
N TYR A 401 -4.58 29.44 -19.39
CA TYR A 401 -5.71 29.07 -18.53
C TYR A 401 -5.23 28.33 -17.27
N ARG A 402 -6.09 28.27 -16.26
CA ARG A 402 -5.89 27.44 -15.07
C ARG A 402 -6.69 26.16 -15.20
N ARG A 403 -6.13 25.06 -14.72
CA ARG A 403 -6.77 23.74 -14.75
C ARG A 403 -6.72 23.10 -13.38
N ARG A 404 -7.84 22.48 -12.99
CA ARG A 404 -7.95 21.71 -11.76
C ARG A 404 -7.55 20.26 -11.99
N TYR A 405 -6.54 19.82 -11.25
CA TYR A 405 -6.08 18.44 -11.22
C TYR A 405 -6.55 17.77 -9.93
N ASN A 406 -6.67 16.45 -9.99
CA ASN A 406 -6.88 15.61 -8.83
C ASN A 406 -5.87 14.46 -8.87
N THR A 407 -5.24 14.21 -7.74
CA THR A 407 -4.40 13.04 -7.50
C THR A 407 -5.04 12.24 -6.36
N SER A 408 -5.42 11.01 -6.65
CA SER A 408 -5.88 10.06 -5.63
C SER A 408 -4.84 8.98 -5.46
N SER A 409 -4.47 8.66 -4.22
CA SER A 409 -3.69 7.47 -3.91
C SER A 409 -4.34 6.64 -2.81
N THR A 410 -4.11 5.34 -2.87
CA THR A 410 -4.53 4.38 -1.86
C THR A 410 -3.36 3.46 -1.55
N PHE A 411 -3.13 3.21 -0.26
CA PHE A 411 -2.23 2.18 0.22
C PHE A 411 -2.96 1.28 1.19
N PHE A 412 -2.89 -0.04 0.99
CA PHE A 412 -3.38 -1.00 1.97
C PHE A 412 -2.35 -2.08 2.27
N VAL A 413 -2.43 -2.58 3.49
CA VAL A 413 -1.53 -3.58 4.04
C VAL A 413 -2.26 -4.91 4.09
N TYR A 414 -1.71 -5.91 3.43
CA TYR A 414 -2.30 -7.25 3.34
C TYR A 414 -1.22 -8.32 3.45
N ASP A 415 -1.67 -9.54 3.74
CA ASP A 415 -0.84 -10.75 3.85
C ASP A 415 0.27 -10.73 4.92
N HIS A 416 0.54 -11.89 5.51
CA HIS A 416 1.71 -12.13 6.32
C HIS A 416 2.27 -13.51 6.04
N ASN A 417 3.44 -13.54 5.42
CA ASN A 417 4.25 -14.74 5.32
C ASN A 417 5.54 -14.58 6.14
N PRO A 418 5.61 -15.13 7.38
CA PRO A 418 6.71 -14.90 8.30
C PRO A 418 8.06 -15.46 7.81
N THR A 419 8.08 -16.27 6.74
CA THR A 419 9.31 -16.79 6.15
C THR A 419 10.02 -15.80 5.25
N ASP A 420 9.34 -14.75 4.81
CA ASP A 420 9.90 -13.80 3.86
C ASP A 420 10.67 -12.71 4.61
N THR A 421 11.99 -12.81 4.53
CA THR A 421 12.92 -11.75 4.95
C THR A 421 13.41 -11.00 3.73
N PHE A 422 13.11 -9.71 3.65
CA PHE A 422 13.55 -8.82 2.58
C PHE A 422 14.36 -7.65 3.13
N GLY A 423 15.18 -7.05 2.26
CA GLY A 423 15.85 -5.79 2.54
C GLY A 423 14.87 -4.60 2.48
N THR A 424 15.28 -3.47 3.03
CA THR A 424 14.60 -2.18 2.88
C THR A 424 15.38 -1.32 1.89
N SER A 425 14.64 -0.55 1.11
CA SER A 425 15.17 0.47 0.21
C SER A 425 14.72 1.84 0.69
N ASP A 426 15.63 2.81 0.68
CA ASP A 426 15.27 4.21 0.83
C ASP A 426 14.74 4.71 -0.53
N ILE A 427 13.43 4.90 -0.61
CA ILE A 427 12.77 5.41 -1.81
C ILE A 427 12.62 6.91 -1.67
N GLU A 428 13.49 7.66 -2.36
CA GLU A 428 13.40 9.13 -2.43
C GLU A 428 12.64 9.60 -3.69
N ASN A 429 12.61 8.79 -4.74
CA ASN A 429 11.92 9.06 -5.99
C ASN A 429 11.27 7.78 -6.51
N ASP A 430 9.94 7.79 -6.60
CA ASP A 430 9.10 6.67 -7.02
C ASP A 430 9.45 6.21 -8.43
N TYR A 431 9.59 7.11 -9.41
CA TYR A 431 9.89 6.72 -10.78
C TYR A 431 11.26 6.05 -10.89
N ALA A 432 12.28 6.62 -10.27
CA ALA A 432 13.63 6.06 -10.28
C ALA A 432 13.65 4.67 -9.61
N ALA A 433 12.97 4.52 -8.47
CA ALA A 433 12.87 3.25 -7.78
C ALA A 433 12.11 2.19 -8.62
N ILE A 434 11.06 2.59 -9.33
CA ILE A 434 10.28 1.67 -10.19
C ILE A 434 11.09 1.29 -11.45
N ASP A 435 11.86 2.20 -12.03
CA ASP A 435 12.72 1.90 -13.19
C ASP A 435 13.81 0.85 -12.87
N GLU A 436 14.18 0.70 -11.58
CA GLU A 436 15.13 -0.31 -11.10
C GLU A 436 14.46 -1.62 -10.67
N ALA A 437 13.13 -1.65 -10.54
CA ALA A 437 12.38 -2.81 -10.05
C ALA A 437 12.23 -3.93 -11.10
N GLU A 438 12.05 -5.16 -10.60
CA GLU A 438 11.71 -6.30 -11.45
C GLU A 438 10.28 -6.19 -11.98
N TYR A 439 10.06 -6.72 -13.18
CA TYR A 439 8.75 -6.77 -13.82
C TYR A 439 8.45 -8.16 -14.35
N ASP A 440 7.40 -8.77 -13.81
CA ASP A 440 6.87 -10.06 -14.25
C ASP A 440 5.49 -9.86 -14.92
N PRO A 441 5.40 -9.97 -16.27
CA PRO A 441 4.13 -9.89 -16.97
C PRO A 441 3.08 -10.91 -16.49
N ALA A 442 3.50 -12.10 -16.02
CA ALA A 442 2.59 -13.14 -15.54
C ALA A 442 1.96 -12.76 -14.20
N PHE A 443 2.73 -12.11 -13.31
CA PHE A 443 2.22 -11.54 -12.06
C PHE A 443 1.07 -10.54 -12.34
N TRP A 444 1.30 -9.56 -13.23
CA TRP A 444 0.31 -8.52 -13.55
C TRP A 444 -0.92 -9.01 -14.31
N ARG A 445 -0.88 -10.22 -14.88
CA ARG A 445 -2.03 -10.87 -15.54
C ARG A 445 -2.87 -11.69 -14.58
N ASN A 446 -2.24 -12.32 -13.58
CA ASN A 446 -2.87 -13.35 -12.77
C ASN A 446 -3.09 -12.96 -11.30
N ASN A 447 -2.64 -11.78 -10.86
CA ASN A 447 -2.80 -11.37 -9.47
C ASN A 447 -4.26 -11.04 -9.14
N PRO A 448 -4.91 -11.77 -8.20
CA PRO A 448 -6.33 -11.59 -7.87
C PRO A 448 -6.65 -10.24 -7.24
N VAL A 449 -5.66 -9.58 -6.61
CA VAL A 449 -5.80 -8.23 -6.05
C VAL A 449 -5.99 -7.17 -7.16
N LEU A 450 -5.57 -7.48 -8.40
CA LEU A 450 -5.53 -6.54 -9.52
C LEU A 450 -6.68 -6.64 -10.53
N ALA A 451 -7.73 -7.44 -10.31
CA ALA A 451 -8.69 -7.72 -11.39
C ALA A 451 -9.17 -6.42 -12.07
N ARG A 452 -8.88 -6.33 -13.38
CA ARG A 452 -8.89 -5.08 -14.15
C ARG A 452 -10.32 -4.65 -14.45
N THR A 453 -10.64 -3.37 -14.26
CA THR A 453 -11.90 -2.80 -14.79
C THR A 453 -11.78 -2.38 -16.24
N PRO A 454 -12.90 -2.19 -16.95
CA PRO A 454 -12.92 -1.40 -18.19
C PRO A 454 -12.34 0.00 -18.02
N THR A 455 -12.44 0.62 -16.83
CA THR A 455 -11.85 1.93 -16.55
C THR A 455 -10.33 1.84 -16.43
N ASP A 456 -9.77 0.89 -15.68
CA ASP A 456 -8.32 0.68 -15.61
C ASP A 456 -7.77 0.22 -16.94
N GLU A 457 -8.49 -0.64 -17.66
CA GLU A 457 -8.18 -0.95 -19.05
C GLU A 457 -8.22 0.30 -19.92
N SER A 458 -9.18 1.21 -19.75
CA SER A 458 -9.23 2.47 -20.50
C SER A 458 -8.08 3.42 -20.13
N VAL A 459 -7.68 3.47 -18.85
CA VAL A 459 -6.55 4.27 -18.35
C VAL A 459 -5.27 3.71 -18.94
N ILE A 460 -5.04 2.40 -18.78
CA ILE A 460 -3.90 1.69 -19.35
C ILE A 460 -3.89 1.88 -20.88
N GLN A 461 -4.99 1.60 -21.56
CA GLN A 461 -5.10 1.75 -23.01
C GLN A 461 -4.86 3.20 -23.45
N SER A 462 -5.30 4.21 -22.67
CA SER A 462 -5.04 5.62 -22.98
C SER A 462 -3.55 5.94 -22.96
N PHE A 463 -2.80 5.38 -22.00
CA PHE A 463 -1.35 5.53 -21.94
C PHE A 463 -0.63 4.68 -23.00
N GLU A 464 -1.11 3.47 -23.30
CA GLU A 464 -0.56 2.61 -24.37
C GLU A 464 -0.68 3.28 -25.74
N GLN A 465 -1.82 3.89 -26.06
CA GLN A 465 -2.03 4.62 -27.32
C GLN A 465 -1.04 5.77 -27.51
N THR A 466 -0.61 6.40 -26.41
CA THR A 466 0.36 7.49 -26.44
C THR A 466 1.82 7.03 -26.27
N GLY A 467 2.07 5.72 -26.09
CA GLY A 467 3.40 5.20 -25.77
C GLY A 467 3.96 5.71 -24.44
N ALA A 468 3.08 6.04 -23.49
CA ALA A 468 3.36 6.76 -22.25
C ALA A 468 3.62 5.84 -21.04
N PHE A 469 3.53 4.52 -21.22
CA PHE A 469 4.08 3.59 -20.26
C PHE A 469 5.60 3.64 -20.29
N GLY A 470 6.23 3.50 -19.12
CA GLY A 470 7.67 3.26 -19.01
C GLY A 470 8.07 1.91 -19.66
N ARG A 471 9.25 1.37 -19.29
CA ARG A 471 9.82 0.13 -19.86
C ARG A 471 9.04 -1.17 -19.59
N LEU A 472 7.77 -1.10 -19.19
CA LEU A 472 7.06 -2.15 -18.46
C LEU A 472 5.80 -2.66 -19.17
N VAL A 473 5.78 -2.62 -20.50
CA VAL A 473 4.76 -3.33 -21.29
C VAL A 473 5.48 -4.25 -22.25
N GLU A 474 5.72 -5.50 -21.86
CA GLU A 474 5.95 -6.51 -22.89
C GLU A 474 4.65 -6.70 -23.66
N GLU A 475 4.68 -6.42 -24.96
CA GLU A 475 3.56 -6.58 -25.86
C GLU A 475 2.92 -7.98 -25.72
N PRO A 476 1.59 -8.11 -25.80
CA PRO A 476 0.99 -9.40 -26.07
C PRO A 476 1.52 -9.90 -27.41
N GLY A 477 2.40 -10.90 -27.37
CA GLY A 477 2.92 -11.53 -28.56
C GLY A 477 1.78 -11.93 -29.50
N ASN A 478 1.79 -11.36 -30.69
CA ASN A 478 1.06 -11.89 -31.84
C ASN A 478 1.45 -13.37 -32.00
N SER A 479 0.55 -14.27 -31.60
CA SER A 479 0.55 -15.62 -32.11
C SER A 479 -0.33 -15.62 -33.36
N GLU A 480 0.33 -15.53 -34.52
CA GLU A 480 -0.21 -16.03 -35.78
C GLU A 480 -0.37 -17.56 -35.74
#